data_AF-A0A1G6LWJ2-F1
#
_entry.id   AF-A0A1G6LWJ2-F1
#
_cell.length_a   1.000
_cell.length_b   1.000
_cell.length_c   1.000
_cell.angle_alpha   90.00
_cell.angle_beta   90.00
_cell.angle_gamma   90.00
#
_symmetry.space_group_name_H-M   'P 1'
#
loop_
_entity.id
_entity.type
_entity.pdbx_description
1 polymer ?
#
loop_
_entity_poly.entity_id
_entity_poly.type
_entity_poly.pdbx_seq_one_letter_code
_entity_poly.pdbx_strand_id
1 'polypeptide(L)' 'MILRATYRPTGDTSAETRVLDIEQPTYDEAWDYAREQTAGGEQLIHVQRIED' A
#
# COMPACT_ATOMS: atom_id res chain seq x y z
N MET A 1 9.93 0.28 11.27
CA MET A 1 10.33 0.43 9.84
C MET A 1 9.19 1.13 9.14
N ILE A 2 9.47 2.04 8.20
CA ILE A 2 8.41 2.71 7.43
C ILE A 2 8.39 2.13 6.01
N LEU A 3 7.21 1.63 5.59
CA LEU A 3 6.94 1.22 4.23
C LEU A 3 5.88 2.13 3.59
N ARG A 4 5.99 2.37 2.29
CA ARG A 4 4.97 3.03 1.48
C ARG A 4 4.20 2.00 0.66
N ALA A 5 2.92 1.85 0.96
CA ALA A 5 1.98 1.08 0.15
C ALA A 5 1.33 2.00 -0.91
N THR A 6 1.19 1.49 -2.12
CA THR A 6 0.53 2.19 -3.23
C THR A 6 -0.70 1.41 -3.69
N TYR A 7 -1.83 2.08 -3.73
CA TYR A 7 -3.12 1.54 -4.15
C TYR A 7 -3.58 2.22 -5.42
N ARG A 8 -4.43 1.53 -6.16
CA ARG A 8 -5.10 2.07 -7.34
C ARG A 8 -6.51 1.52 -7.45
N PRO A 9 -7.45 2.25 -8.03
CA PRO A 9 -8.72 1.69 -8.45
C PRO A 9 -8.55 0.44 -9.34
N THR A 10 -9.44 -0.52 -9.15
CA THR A 10 -9.51 -1.76 -9.91
C THR A 10 -10.13 -1.46 -11.27
N GLY A 11 -9.48 -1.92 -12.35
CA GLY A 11 -9.98 -1.73 -13.71
C GLY A 11 -9.66 -0.37 -14.36
N ASP A 12 -9.04 0.56 -13.63
CA ASP A 12 -8.56 1.82 -14.17
C ASP A 12 -7.08 2.02 -13.87
N THR A 13 -6.24 1.73 -14.86
CA THR A 13 -4.78 1.88 -14.74
C THR A 13 -4.31 3.31 -14.86
N SER A 14 -5.16 4.23 -15.34
CA SER A 14 -4.89 5.66 -15.50
C SER A 14 -5.31 6.51 -14.31
N ALA A 15 -6.10 5.96 -13.39
CA ALA A 15 -6.53 6.65 -12.18
C ALA A 15 -5.35 7.01 -11.26
N GLU A 16 -5.52 8.11 -10.52
CA GLU A 16 -4.55 8.55 -9.51
C GLU A 16 -4.34 7.47 -8.45
N THR A 17 -3.07 7.25 -8.09
CA THR A 17 -2.71 6.27 -7.07
C THR A 17 -2.81 6.87 -5.68
N ARG A 18 -3.40 6.14 -4.75
CA ARG A 18 -3.39 6.48 -3.32
C ARG A 18 -2.13 5.90 -2.68
N VAL A 19 -1.48 6.65 -1.80
CA VAL A 19 -0.34 6.18 -1.02
C VAL A 19 -0.69 6.14 0.47
N LEU A 20 -0.14 5.16 1.17
CA LEU A 20 -0.22 5.06 2.63
C LEU A 20 1.16 4.71 3.18
N ASP A 21 1.64 5.52 4.11
CA ASP A 21 2.85 5.21 4.86
C ASP A 21 2.47 4.41 6.10
N ILE A 22 3.15 3.27 6.27
CA ILE A 22 2.85 2.25 7.27
C ILE A 22 4.09 2.07 8.12
N GLU A 23 3.95 2.33 9.42
CA GLU A 23 4.99 2.05 10.39
C GLU A 23 4.71 0.72 11.09
N GLN A 24 5.55 -0.28 10.84
CA GLN A 24 5.46 -1.60 11.47
C GLN A 24 6.86 -2.14 11.81
N PRO A 25 6.97 -3.13 12.72
CA PRO A 25 8.25 -3.71 13.11
C PRO A 25 8.89 -4.52 11.97
N THR A 26 8.08 -5.23 11.18
CA THR A 26 8.51 -6.15 10.13
C THR A 26 7.85 -5.86 8.77
N TYR A 27 8.44 -6.41 7.71
CA TYR A 27 7.87 -6.30 6.35
C TYR A 27 6.54 -7.06 6.23
N ASP A 28 6.46 -8.28 6.79
CA ASP A 28 5.25 -9.10 6.75
C ASP A 28 4.07 -8.41 7.44
N GLU A 29 4.26 -7.85 8.64
CA GLU A 29 3.21 -7.12 9.35
C GLU A 29 2.75 -5.87 8.59
N ALA A 30 3.69 -5.16 7.95
CA ALA A 30 3.36 -4.02 7.10
C ALA A 30 2.59 -4.44 5.85
N TRP A 31 2.93 -5.59 5.27
CA TRP A 31 2.25 -6.14 4.11
C TRP A 31 0.83 -6.57 4.44
N ASP A 32 0.63 -7.32 5.52
CA ASP A 32 -0.70 -7.71 5.97
C ASP A 32 -1.57 -6.49 6.27
N TYR A 33 -1.02 -5.52 7.01
CA TYR A 33 -1.71 -4.26 7.28
C TYR A 33 -2.09 -3.54 5.96
N ALA A 34 -1.16 -3.43 5.00
CA ALA A 34 -1.44 -2.81 3.70
C ALA A 34 -2.60 -3.50 2.97
N ARG A 35 -2.68 -4.83 3.01
CA ARG A 35 -3.79 -5.57 2.38
C ARG A 35 -5.12 -5.25 3.06
N GLU A 36 -5.14 -5.17 4.38
CA GLU A 36 -6.34 -4.83 5.15
C GLU A 36 -6.85 -3.40 4.87
N GLN A 37 -5.97 -2.48 4.47
CA GLN A 37 -6.33 -1.10 4.09
C GLN A 37 -6.87 -0.96 2.66
N THR A 38 -7.04 -2.05 1.92
CA THR A 38 -7.61 -2.01 0.55
C THR A 38 -9.11 -1.71 0.63
N ALA A 39 -9.54 -0.56 0.10
CA ALA A 39 -10.96 -0.22 0.04
C ALA A 39 -11.69 -0.98 -1.08
N GLY A 40 -13.02 -1.04 -1.01
CA GLY A 40 -13.84 -1.62 -2.06
C GLY A 40 -13.59 -0.93 -3.40
N GLY A 41 -13.11 -1.69 -4.39
CA GLY A 41 -12.76 -1.16 -5.72
C GLY A 41 -11.32 -0.69 -5.84
N GLU A 42 -10.48 -0.81 -4.81
CA GLU A 42 -9.03 -0.61 -4.91
C GLU A 42 -8.27 -1.95 -4.96
N GLN A 43 -7.02 -1.89 -5.38
CA GLN A 43 -6.05 -2.97 -5.32
C GLN A 43 -4.70 -2.43 -4.83
N LEU A 44 -4.04 -3.19 -3.97
CA LEU A 44 -2.65 -2.94 -3.57
C LEU A 44 -1.73 -3.29 -4.75
N ILE A 45 -0.98 -2.30 -5.24
CA ILE A 45 -0.09 -2.45 -6.39
C ILE A 45 1.30 -2.88 -5.94
N HIS A 46 1.84 -2.24 -4.90
CA HIS A 46 3.21 -2.44 -4.45
C HIS A 46 3.42 -1.88 -3.04
N VAL A 47 4.40 -2.44 -2.33
CA VAL A 47 4.88 -1.94 -1.04
C VAL A 47 6.39 -1.88 -1.08
N GLN A 48 6.95 -0.70 -0.81
CA GLN A 48 8.40 -0.47 -0.74
C GLN A 48 8.81 0.12 0.59
N ARG A 49 10.04 -0.17 1.00
CA ARG A 49 10.66 0.54 2.11
C ARG A 49 10.98 1.97 1.68
N ILE A 50 10.67 2.91 2.57
CA ILE A 50 11.12 4.29 2.42
C ILE A 50 12.38 4.41 3.27
N GLU A 51 13.49 4.73 2.63
CA GLU A 51 14.70 5.18 3.33
C GLU A 51 14.58 6.70 3.40
N ASP A 52 14.64 7.24 4.62
CA ASP A 52 14.73 8.69 4.86
C ASP A 52 16.11 9.19 4.41
#